data_AF-A0A0H5QVQ6-F1
#
_entry.id   AF-A0A0H5QVQ6-F1
#
_cell.length_a   1.000
_cell.length_b   1.000
_cell.length_c   1.000
_cell.angle_alpha   90.00
_cell.angle_beta   90.00
_cell.angle_gamma   90.00
#
_symmetry.space_group_name_H-M   'P 1'
#
loop_
_entity.id
_entity.type
_entity.pdbx_description
1 polymer ?
#
loop_
_entity_poly.entity_id
_entity_poly.type
_entity_poly.pdbx_seq_one_letter_code
_entity_poly.pdbx_strand_id
1 'polypeptide(L)'
;ADPTITDNSGTTALYLAIERNLSEETIFEMIEATKAQSIHVLGHGGMTEPSLCLSGKLIHIDKDRDKREATLKLLKLRNYMGRTALSLAVCYRCEEISRILLDLGA
;
A
#
# COMPACT_ATOMS: atom_id res chain seq x y z
N ALA A 1 -4.88 -5.02 8.81
CA ALA A 1 -3.67 -5.87 8.77
C ALA A 1 -2.60 -5.09 8.04
N ASP A 2 -1.43 -4.90 8.66
CA ASP A 2 -0.34 -4.10 8.08
C ASP A 2 0.17 -4.77 6.78
N PRO A 3 0.04 -4.11 5.62
CA PRO A 3 0.42 -4.69 4.33
C PRO A 3 1.94 -4.80 4.12
N THR A 4 2.74 -4.17 4.99
CA THR A 4 4.22 -4.22 4.93
C THR A 4 4.81 -5.45 5.61
N ILE A 5 3.99 -6.20 6.36
CA ILE A 5 4.42 -7.45 6.98
C ILE A 5 4.84 -8.44 5.89
N THR A 6 6.03 -9.01 6.08
CA THR A 6 6.62 -10.00 5.18
C THR A 6 6.60 -11.39 5.79
N ASP A 7 6.58 -12.42 4.95
CA ASP A 7 6.86 -13.80 5.34
C ASP A 7 8.36 -14.04 5.63
N ASN A 8 8.72 -15.30 5.85
CA ASN A 8 10.10 -15.73 6.10
C ASN A 8 11.06 -15.52 4.91
N SER A 9 10.57 -15.10 3.75
CA SER A 9 11.33 -14.81 2.53
C SER A 9 11.46 -13.30 2.25
N GLY A 10 10.93 -12.45 3.15
CA GLY A 10 10.84 -11.01 2.91
C GLY A 10 9.73 -10.66 1.92
N THR A 11 8.75 -11.55 1.71
CA THR A 11 7.69 -11.40 0.73
C THR A 11 6.44 -10.83 1.36
N THR A 12 5.90 -9.73 0.81
CA THR A 12 4.63 -9.14 1.27
C THR A 12 3.42 -9.89 0.72
N ALA A 13 2.25 -9.65 1.32
CA ALA A 13 0.99 -10.19 0.80
C ALA A 13 0.72 -9.76 -0.65
N LEU A 14 1.08 -8.53 -1.04
CA LEU A 14 0.95 -8.05 -2.42
C LEU A 14 1.80 -8.85 -3.41
N TYR A 15 3.03 -9.20 -3.02
CA TYR A 15 3.89 -10.04 -3.85
C TYR A 15 3.29 -11.43 -4.07
N LEU A 16 2.78 -12.07 -3.01
CA LEU A 16 2.13 -13.38 -3.13
C LEU A 16 0.91 -13.33 -4.05
N ALA A 17 0.13 -12.25 -3.99
CA ALA A 17 -1.05 -12.11 -4.83
C ALA A 17 -0.68 -12.03 -6.33
N ILE A 18 0.42 -11.36 -6.67
CA ILE A 18 0.94 -11.30 -8.05
C ILE A 18 1.51 -12.67 -8.46
N GLU A 19 2.31 -13.30 -7.61
CA GLU A 19 2.89 -14.63 -7.88
C GLU A 19 1.81 -15.70 -8.11
N ARG A 20 0.70 -15.61 -7.38
CA ARG A 20 -0.45 -16.50 -7.51
C ARG A 20 -1.41 -16.11 -8.64
N ASN A 21 -1.10 -15.04 -9.37
CA ASN A 21 -1.92 -14.52 -10.46
C ASN A 21 -3.39 -14.33 -10.04
N LEU A 22 -3.60 -13.69 -8.87
CA LEU A 22 -4.94 -13.30 -8.44
C LEU A 22 -5.52 -12.26 -9.42
N SER A 23 -6.84 -12.06 -9.37
CA SER A 23 -7.50 -11.12 -10.27
C SER A 23 -6.96 -9.70 -10.09
N GLU A 24 -6.94 -8.94 -11.18
CA GLU A 24 -6.55 -7.53 -11.18
C GLU A 24 -7.36 -6.72 -10.16
N GLU A 25 -8.66 -7.01 -10.05
CA GLU A 25 -9.55 -6.44 -9.04
C GLU A 25 -9.07 -6.71 -7.61
N THR A 26 -8.67 -7.95 -7.30
CA THR A 26 -8.14 -8.30 -5.98
C THR A 26 -6.85 -7.53 -5.70
N ILE A 27 -5.95 -7.44 -6.67
CA ILE A 27 -4.68 -6.71 -6.53
C ILE A 27 -4.95 -5.22 -6.30
N PHE A 28 -5.89 -4.64 -7.06
CA PHE A 28 -6.29 -3.25 -6.92
C PHE A 28 -6.91 -2.96 -5.54
N GLU A 29 -7.84 -3.79 -5.08
CA GLU A 29 -8.46 -3.68 -3.77
C GLU A 29 -7.43 -3.79 -2.63
N MET A 30 -6.46 -4.71 -2.76
CA MET A 30 -5.37 -4.83 -1.79
C MET A 30 -4.56 -3.54 -1.69
N ILE A 31 -4.22 -2.93 -2.83
CA ILE A 31 -3.48 -1.66 -2.88
C ILE A 31 -4.33 -0.53 -2.29
N GLU A 32 -5.60 -0.41 -2.66
CA GLU A 32 -6.51 0.62 -2.13
C GLU A 32 -6.69 0.49 -0.61
N ALA A 33 -6.80 -0.73 -0.09
CA ALA A 33 -6.90 -0.99 1.35
C ALA A 33 -5.67 -0.48 2.12
N THR A 34 -4.48 -0.45 1.50
CA THR A 34 -3.26 0.10 2.12
C THR A 34 -3.31 1.62 2.26
N LYS A 35 -3.94 2.31 1.31
CA LYS A 35 -4.18 3.76 1.37
C LYS A 35 -5.16 4.11 2.49
N ALA A 36 -6.17 3.25 2.72
CA ALA A 36 -7.16 3.44 3.77
C ALA A 36 -6.60 3.20 5.18
N GLN A 37 -5.74 2.18 5.38
CA GLN A 37 -5.16 1.87 6.70
C GLN A 37 -4.19 2.93 7.21
N SER A 38 -3.49 3.65 6.33
CA SER A 38 -2.60 4.75 6.72
C SER A 38 -3.33 5.85 7.51
N ILE A 39 -4.66 5.97 7.34
CA ILE A 39 -5.50 6.92 8.07
C ILE A 39 -5.70 6.51 9.54
N HIS A 40 -5.74 5.21 9.83
CA HIS A 40 -6.07 4.69 11.16
C HIS A 40 -4.87 4.57 12.10
N VAL A 41 -3.66 4.36 11.56
CA VAL A 41 -2.45 4.16 12.40
C VAL A 41 -1.95 5.47 13.02
N LEU A 42 -2.17 6.62 12.39
CA LEU A 42 -1.76 7.93 12.93
C LEU A 42 -2.71 8.49 14.01
N GLY A 43 -3.86 7.86 14.25
CA GLY A 43 -4.87 8.32 15.21
C GLY A 43 -4.77 7.72 16.62
N HIS A 44 -3.74 6.94 16.92
CA HIS A 44 -3.64 6.19 18.18
C HIS A 44 -2.42 6.54 19.03
N GLY A 45 -1.88 7.74 18.86
CA GLY A 45 -0.88 8.32 19.76
C GLY A 45 -1.48 9.49 20.54
N GLY A 46 -2.10 9.21 21.69
CA GLY A 46 -2.38 10.22 22.71
C GLY A 46 -3.85 10.38 23.08
N MET A 47 -4.18 9.91 24.28
CA MET A 47 -5.18 10.44 25.23
C MET A 47 -6.55 10.92 24.69
N THR A 48 -7.58 10.21 25.15
CA THR A 48 -8.93 10.72 25.43
C THR A 48 -8.91 12.15 25.98
N GLU A 49 -9.54 13.09 25.25
CA GLU A 49 -10.22 14.28 25.79
C GLU A 49 -11.39 14.61 24.84
N PRO A 50 -12.61 14.89 25.34
CA PRO A 50 -13.78 15.13 24.52
C PRO A 50 -13.95 16.63 24.29
N SER A 51 -13.65 17.15 23.10
CA SER A 51 -14.14 18.49 22.75
C SER A 51 -14.31 18.73 21.24
N LEU A 52 -15.58 18.96 20.92
CA LEU A 52 -16.13 20.05 20.11
C LEU A 52 -15.72 20.16 18.64
N CYS A 53 -16.74 19.99 17.79
CA CYS A 53 -17.01 20.75 16.58
C CYS A 53 -16.09 21.97 16.37
N LEU A 54 -15.40 22.03 15.22
CA LEU A 54 -15.31 23.24 14.40
C LEU A 54 -14.68 22.93 13.03
N SER A 55 -15.44 23.28 12.00
CA SER A 55 -15.01 23.69 10.64
C SER A 55 -14.09 22.76 9.84
N GLY A 56 -14.67 22.17 8.79
CA GLY A 56 -13.94 21.60 7.68
C GLY A 56 -12.94 22.58 7.02
N LYS A 57 -11.99 22.00 6.29
CA LYS A 57 -11.13 22.62 5.25
C LYS A 57 -9.62 22.81 5.52
N LEU A 58 -9.01 22.19 6.55
CA LEU A 58 -7.55 22.31 6.74
C LEU A 58 -6.74 20.99 6.84
N ILE A 59 -7.38 19.81 6.86
CA ILE A 59 -6.66 18.53 7.09
C ILE A 59 -6.73 17.57 5.89
N HIS A 60 -6.72 18.08 4.66
CA HIS A 60 -6.76 17.23 3.45
C HIS A 60 -5.43 17.16 2.68
N ILE A 61 -4.54 18.14 2.80
CA ILE A 61 -3.34 18.20 1.95
C ILE A 61 -2.21 17.32 2.50
N ASP A 62 -1.95 17.33 3.80
CA ASP A 62 -0.90 16.49 4.40
C ASP A 62 -1.24 14.99 4.36
N LYS A 63 -2.51 14.64 4.58
CA LYS A 63 -2.94 13.24 4.62
C LYS A 63 -2.82 12.52 3.28
N ASP A 64 -2.90 13.23 2.15
CA ASP A 64 -2.76 12.62 0.83
C ASP A 64 -1.29 12.29 0.50
N ARG A 65 -0.39 13.18 0.90
CA ARG A 65 1.06 12.99 0.76
C ARG A 65 1.55 11.80 1.58
N ASP A 66 1.09 11.67 2.82
CA ASP A 66 1.46 10.55 3.71
C ASP A 66 0.94 9.20 3.18
N LYS A 67 -0.27 9.17 2.61
CA LYS A 67 -0.82 7.97 1.96
C LYS A 67 0.02 7.54 0.76
N ARG A 68 0.37 8.50 -0.11
CA ARG A 68 1.18 8.22 -1.30
C ARG A 68 2.56 7.70 -0.91
N GLU A 69 3.18 8.26 0.12
CA GLU A 69 4.47 7.81 0.64
C GLU A 69 4.41 6.36 1.16
N ALA A 70 3.36 6.01 1.92
CA ALA A 70 3.18 4.65 2.44
C ALA A 70 2.95 3.62 1.32
N THR A 71 2.12 3.94 0.33
CA THR A 71 1.92 3.09 -0.84
C THR A 71 3.23 2.93 -1.62
N LEU A 72 3.96 4.02 -1.88
CA LEU A 72 5.24 3.95 -2.58
C LEU A 72 6.28 3.10 -1.83
N LYS A 73 6.34 3.20 -0.50
CA LYS A 73 7.20 2.33 0.31
C LYS A 73 6.85 0.86 0.11
N LEU A 74 5.56 0.51 0.18
CA LEU A 74 5.09 -0.86 -0.04
C LEU A 74 5.48 -1.37 -1.44
N LEU A 75 5.24 -0.58 -2.49
CA LEU A 75 5.54 -0.97 -3.87
C LEU A 75 7.04 -1.18 -4.12
N LYS A 76 7.89 -0.41 -3.41
CA LYS A 76 9.35 -0.48 -3.50
C LYS A 76 9.98 -1.49 -2.56
N LEU A 77 9.22 -2.19 -1.72
CA LEU A 77 9.76 -3.26 -0.89
C LEU A 77 10.36 -4.36 -1.76
N ARG A 78 11.51 -4.85 -1.33
CA ARG A 78 12.26 -5.90 -2.00
C ARG A 78 12.29 -7.12 -1.10
N ASN A 79 12.01 -8.30 -1.65
CA ASN A 79 12.26 -9.55 -0.94
C ASN A 79 13.76 -9.83 -0.80
N TYR A 80 14.14 -10.93 -0.16
CA TYR A 80 15.54 -11.30 0.02
C TYR A 80 16.30 -11.57 -1.29
N MET A 81 15.58 -11.77 -2.40
CA MET A 81 16.15 -11.87 -3.76
C MET A 81 16.28 -10.51 -4.46
N GLY A 82 15.95 -9.42 -3.77
CA GLY A 82 16.00 -8.08 -4.32
C GLY A 82 14.88 -7.76 -5.32
N ARG A 83 13.78 -8.54 -5.32
CA ARG A 83 12.65 -8.38 -6.25
C ARG A 83 11.53 -7.55 -5.64
N THR A 84 11.00 -6.60 -6.42
CA THR A 84 9.80 -5.83 -6.10
C THR A 84 8.55 -6.48 -6.70
N ALA A 85 7.36 -6.02 -6.29
CA ALA A 85 6.09 -6.40 -6.90
C ALA A 85 6.09 -6.16 -8.43
N LEU A 86 6.63 -5.01 -8.88
CA LEU A 86 6.76 -4.70 -10.31
C LEU A 86 7.68 -5.67 -11.04
N SER A 87 8.83 -6.01 -10.45
CA SER A 87 9.76 -6.96 -11.09
C SER A 87 9.11 -8.33 -11.34
N LEU A 88 8.22 -8.76 -10.45
CA LEU A 88 7.44 -9.98 -10.66
C LEU A 88 6.39 -9.84 -11.74
N ALA A 89 5.60 -8.77 -11.71
CA ALA A 89 4.54 -8.56 -12.70
C ALA A 89 5.12 -8.57 -14.12
N VAL A 90 6.31 -7.98 -14.30
CA VAL A 90 7.06 -8.04 -15.57
C VAL A 90 7.53 -9.46 -15.88
N CYS A 91 8.13 -10.17 -14.92
CA CYS A 91 8.60 -11.55 -15.11
C CYS A 91 7.47 -12.52 -15.51
N TYR A 92 6.27 -12.36 -14.95
CA TYR A 92 5.10 -13.17 -15.25
C TYR A 92 4.26 -12.65 -16.42
N ARG A 93 4.68 -11.54 -17.05
CA ARG A 93 3.96 -10.89 -18.16
C ARG A 93 2.53 -10.48 -17.80
N CYS A 94 2.31 -10.07 -16.55
CA CYS A 94 1.06 -9.50 -16.08
C CYS A 94 1.00 -8.02 -16.51
N GLU A 95 0.64 -7.77 -17.77
CA GLU A 95 0.69 -6.42 -18.39
C GLU A 95 -0.16 -5.40 -17.63
N GLU A 96 -1.40 -5.76 -17.28
CA GLU A 96 -2.31 -4.84 -16.58
C GLU A 96 -1.82 -4.52 -15.17
N ILE A 97 -1.38 -5.54 -14.43
CA ILE A 97 -0.79 -5.36 -13.08
C ILE A 97 0.47 -4.50 -13.18
N SER A 98 1.31 -4.73 -14.19
CA SER A 98 2.51 -3.91 -14.40
C SER A 98 2.16 -2.46 -14.64
N ARG A 99 1.11 -2.19 -15.44
CA ARG A 99 0.61 -0.83 -15.69
C ARG A 99 0.07 -0.17 -14.41
N ILE A 100 -0.77 -0.86 -13.65
CA ILE A 100 -1.28 -0.36 -12.37
C ILE A 100 -0.13 0.00 -11.42
N LEU A 101 0.87 -0.88 -11.30
CA LEU A 101 2.03 -0.63 -10.42
C LEU A 101 2.85 0.58 -10.90
N LEU A 102 3.05 0.75 -12.21
CA LEU A 102 3.75 1.90 -12.79
C LEU A 102 2.99 3.21 -12.58
N ASP A 103 1.67 3.21 -12.77
CA ASP A 103 0.81 4.39 -12.55
C ASP A 103 0.85 4.86 -11.09
N LEU A 104 1.09 3.93 -10.16
CA LEU A 104 1.25 4.20 -8.74
C LEU A 104 2.69 4.58 -8.34
N GLY A 105 3.66 4.50 -9.26
CA GLY A 105 5.05 4.91 -9.06
C GLY A 105 5.96 3.85 -8.44
N ALA A 106 5.67 2.57 -8.68
CA ALA A 106 6.52 1.43 -8.29
C ALA A 106 7.96 1.54 -8.79
#